data_AF-A0A8T0LES9-F1
#
_entry.id   AF-A0A8T0LES9-F1
#
_cell.length_a   1.000
_cell.length_b   1.000
_cell.length_c   1.000
_cell.angle_alpha   90.00
_cell.angle_beta   90.00
_cell.angle_gamma   90.00
#
_symmetry.space_group_name_H-M   'P 1'
#
loop_
_entity.id
_entity.type
_entity.pdbx_description
1 polymer ?
#
loop_
_entity_poly.entity_id
_entity_poly.type
_entity_poly.pdbx_seq_one_letter_code
_entity_poly.pdbx_strand_id
1 'polypeptide(L)'
;MAEIRLTRMEQGQTKIKNVPIAVTPEGFWCCPSPVVFQKSLKAQNPLNKSKPSSPPPKTNVQKKPVSTPVYERRTTAASPSRLVFSDDQQCSTAPERPPPPTSSVAAAERGPRPKIESLPKKVAIEFGEPGTCDMKVILLGKQGFCVKLSVHRNVLTEKSSFFSEKLSEQSGLSCLQIGDCEDVEIYVETVGLMYCKEMKQRLMKQSVSRILRILKVAEFLGFSSCIQSCLEFLEAVPWVGEEEEEKVVSTVLQLQAEGIGVNPVLKRVSSDISNVPKDTLSQIIDLVLKSNEERGRREMKSIVLKLLRENNSLPSYARTTDICNDTIYKSCRSCLDSLLALFKQAAEPSENRDPLAKCIALEADNLTWLLEILVDKQAGDEFAVMWANQQELAMLHAKLPTVLRYCVSCLSGRLYVGIGRGELLPSKETRRLLLQTWLQPLMNDYNWLQHGCRSFDRKLVEEGIGRTILTLPLEDQQSILLSWFQSFLKTGDSCPNLQRAFEVWWRRTFIRPYVDNLGNVAVSDSSILPKEHD
;
A
#
# COMPACT_ATOMS: atom_id res chain seq x y z
N MET A 1 77.51 -21.30 -42.57
CA MET A 1 77.60 -21.96 -41.24
C MET A 1 77.17 -20.94 -40.18
N ALA A 2 76.70 -21.42 -39.01
CA ALA A 2 75.95 -20.67 -37.99
C ALA A 2 74.62 -20.09 -38.54
N GLU A 3 73.44 -20.52 -38.09
CA GLU A 3 72.85 -20.62 -36.73
C GLU A 3 72.43 -19.27 -36.12
N ILE A 4 71.11 -19.02 -36.14
CA ILE A 4 70.42 -18.08 -35.25
C ILE A 4 69.24 -18.87 -34.67
N ARG A 5 69.14 -18.95 -33.34
CA ARG A 5 68.12 -19.77 -32.64
C ARG A 5 66.85 -18.97 -32.39
N LEU A 6 65.71 -19.55 -32.77
CA LEU A 6 64.36 -19.00 -32.53
C LEU A 6 63.70 -19.73 -31.35
N THR A 7 63.24 -18.96 -30.35
CA THR A 7 62.54 -19.51 -29.17
C THR A 7 61.03 -19.59 -29.38
N ARG A 8 60.46 -20.73 -28.98
CA ARG A 8 59.04 -21.11 -29.09
C ARG A 8 58.17 -20.33 -28.08
N MET A 9 57.06 -19.75 -28.52
CA MET A 9 55.98 -19.30 -27.62
C MET A 9 55.00 -20.46 -27.35
N GLU A 10 54.55 -20.60 -26.11
CA GLU A 10 53.56 -21.61 -25.72
C GLU A 10 52.13 -21.06 -25.62
N GLN A 11 51.14 -21.94 -25.77
CA GLN A 11 49.71 -21.60 -25.69
C GLN A 11 49.23 -21.58 -24.23
N GLY A 12 48.66 -20.46 -23.78
CA GLY A 12 48.02 -20.37 -22.46
C GLY A 12 46.70 -21.14 -22.40
N GLN A 13 46.62 -22.19 -21.58
CA GLN A 13 45.41 -23.01 -21.44
C GLN A 13 44.28 -22.28 -20.68
N THR A 14 43.09 -22.24 -21.29
CA THR A 14 41.83 -21.89 -20.61
C THR A 14 41.34 -23.06 -19.76
N LYS A 15 41.21 -22.87 -18.44
CA LYS A 15 40.68 -23.90 -17.53
C LYS A 15 39.16 -23.98 -17.60
N ILE A 16 38.65 -24.84 -18.47
CA ILE A 16 37.24 -25.26 -18.48
C ILE A 16 36.93 -26.00 -17.17
N LYS A 17 35.83 -25.61 -16.49
CA LYS A 17 35.27 -26.36 -15.35
C LYS A 17 33.95 -26.98 -15.78
N ASN A 18 33.94 -28.30 -16.00
CA ASN A 18 32.70 -29.03 -16.24
C ASN A 18 31.87 -29.05 -14.96
N VAL A 19 30.77 -28.31 -14.94
CA VAL A 19 29.71 -28.45 -13.93
C VAL A 19 28.67 -29.43 -14.49
N PRO A 20 28.11 -30.36 -13.70
CA PRO A 20 27.04 -31.23 -14.19
C PRO A 20 25.80 -30.39 -14.54
N ILE A 21 25.51 -30.27 -15.84
CA ILE A 21 24.34 -29.57 -16.37
C ILE A 21 23.47 -30.62 -17.05
N ALA A 22 22.23 -30.76 -16.58
CA ALA A 22 21.32 -31.83 -16.97
C ALA A 22 20.64 -31.53 -18.32
N VAL A 23 21.38 -31.66 -19.42
CA VAL A 23 20.78 -31.64 -20.77
C VAL A 23 19.94 -32.91 -20.94
N THR A 24 18.62 -32.81 -20.76
CA THR A 24 17.69 -33.85 -21.16
C THR A 24 17.31 -33.71 -22.64
N PRO A 25 16.88 -34.79 -23.33
CA PRO A 25 16.30 -34.73 -24.67
C PRO A 25 15.05 -33.84 -24.81
N GLU A 26 14.55 -33.31 -23.69
CA GLU A 26 13.34 -32.49 -23.55
C GLU A 26 13.66 -30.99 -23.39
N GLY A 27 14.93 -30.59 -23.58
CA GLY A 27 15.37 -29.19 -23.60
C GLY A 27 15.51 -28.57 -22.20
N PHE A 28 16.24 -29.20 -21.28
CA PHE A 28 16.50 -28.63 -19.96
C PHE A 28 17.84 -27.87 -19.92
N TRP A 29 17.81 -26.56 -20.23
CA TRP A 29 18.99 -25.68 -20.26
C TRP A 29 18.90 -24.63 -19.15
N CYS A 30 19.33 -24.99 -17.94
CA CYS A 30 19.38 -24.06 -16.80
C CYS A 30 20.84 -23.84 -16.35
N CYS A 31 21.25 -22.57 -16.20
CA CYS A 31 22.53 -22.26 -15.57
C CYS A 31 22.48 -22.52 -14.06
N PRO A 32 23.59 -22.95 -13.43
CA PRO A 32 23.75 -22.83 -11.99
C PRO A 32 23.85 -21.36 -11.60
N SER A 33 23.09 -20.92 -10.60
CA SER A 33 23.03 -19.52 -10.16
C SER A 33 24.42 -18.91 -9.87
N PRO A 34 24.71 -17.66 -10.25
CA PRO A 34 26.01 -16.99 -10.05
C PRO A 34 26.57 -17.06 -8.62
N VAL A 35 25.67 -17.09 -7.61
CA VAL A 35 26.02 -17.18 -6.18
C VAL A 35 26.82 -18.45 -5.85
N VAL A 36 26.59 -19.55 -6.58
CA VAL A 36 27.32 -20.82 -6.41
C VAL A 36 28.78 -20.67 -6.82
N PHE A 37 29.05 -19.91 -7.90
CA PHE A 37 30.40 -19.72 -8.43
C PHE A 37 31.26 -18.79 -7.55
N GLN A 38 30.67 -17.74 -6.97
CA GLN A 38 31.40 -16.83 -6.06
C GLN A 38 31.95 -17.56 -4.82
N LYS A 39 31.19 -18.51 -4.25
CA LYS A 39 31.69 -19.35 -3.14
C LYS A 39 32.88 -20.23 -3.56
N SER A 40 32.91 -20.70 -4.81
CA SER A 40 34.01 -21.54 -5.32
C SER A 40 35.35 -20.81 -5.50
N LEU A 41 35.33 -19.48 -5.61
CA LEU A 41 36.54 -18.65 -5.75
C LEU A 41 37.24 -18.40 -4.41
N LYS A 42 36.50 -18.32 -3.30
CA LYS A 42 37.08 -18.14 -1.95
C LYS A 42 37.71 -19.42 -1.37
N ALA A 43 37.55 -20.58 -2.03
CA ALA A 43 38.00 -21.88 -1.52
C ALA A 43 39.45 -22.26 -1.89
N GLN A 44 40.21 -21.40 -2.60
CA GLN A 44 41.60 -21.71 -3.00
C GLN A 44 42.64 -21.06 -2.06
N ASN A 45 42.73 -21.58 -0.83
CA ASN A 45 43.88 -21.40 0.06
C ASN A 45 44.04 -22.67 0.93
N PRO A 46 45.00 -23.57 0.61
CA PRO A 46 45.14 -24.85 1.32
C PRO A 46 46.17 -24.78 2.45
N LEU A 47 45.75 -24.95 3.71
CA LEU A 47 46.66 -25.32 4.79
C LEU A 47 45.94 -26.02 5.96
N ASN A 48 46.62 -27.03 6.51
CA ASN A 48 46.29 -27.86 7.68
C ASN A 48 45.10 -28.85 7.58
N LYS A 49 45.20 -29.90 8.41
CA LYS A 49 44.48 -31.19 8.30
C LYS A 49 43.60 -31.46 9.52
N SER A 50 42.48 -32.12 9.31
CA SER A 50 41.91 -33.09 10.26
C SER A 50 41.04 -34.12 9.51
N LYS A 51 40.88 -35.33 10.08
CA LYS A 51 40.02 -36.40 9.52
C LYS A 51 38.59 -36.31 10.08
N PRO A 52 37.58 -36.85 9.36
CA PRO A 52 36.17 -36.76 9.76
C PRO A 52 35.77 -37.81 10.81
N SER A 53 34.70 -37.52 11.55
CA SER A 53 33.94 -38.46 12.39
C SER A 53 32.56 -38.78 11.78
N SER A 54 31.95 -39.88 12.24
CA SER A 54 30.81 -40.58 11.62
C SER A 54 29.42 -39.93 11.83
N PRO A 55 28.41 -40.31 11.01
CA PRO A 55 27.04 -39.79 11.09
C PRO A 55 26.15 -40.50 12.13
N PRO A 56 25.04 -39.89 12.57
CA PRO A 56 24.03 -40.52 13.43
C PRO A 56 23.07 -41.45 12.64
N PRO A 57 22.46 -42.47 13.29
CA PRO A 57 21.57 -43.43 12.64
C PRO A 57 20.12 -42.94 12.49
N LYS A 58 19.36 -43.65 11.65
CA LYS A 58 17.89 -43.52 11.51
C LYS A 58 17.18 -44.57 12.37
N THR A 59 16.01 -44.23 12.92
CA THR A 59 15.02 -45.21 13.40
C THR A 59 13.60 -44.74 13.08
N ASN A 60 12.64 -45.66 13.03
CA ASN A 60 11.39 -45.51 12.29
C ASN A 60 10.14 -45.64 13.18
N VAL A 61 9.09 -44.88 12.85
CA VAL A 61 7.65 -45.23 12.92
C VAL A 61 7.08 -45.88 14.19
N GLN A 62 6.08 -45.22 14.80
CA GLN A 62 4.73 -45.80 15.01
C GLN A 62 3.65 -44.69 15.20
N LYS A 63 2.36 -45.07 15.29
CA LYS A 63 1.21 -44.17 15.08
C LYS A 63 0.15 -44.22 16.21
N LYS A 64 -0.29 -43.04 16.68
CA LYS A 64 -1.69 -42.68 17.09
C LYS A 64 -2.32 -43.39 18.33
N PRO A 65 -3.46 -42.91 18.89
CA PRO A 65 -4.13 -41.59 18.77
C PRO A 65 -4.75 -40.99 20.09
N VAL A 66 -5.35 -39.79 19.96
CA VAL A 66 -6.43 -39.14 20.78
C VAL A 66 -6.24 -38.92 22.30
N SER A 67 -6.20 -37.65 22.72
CA SER A 67 -7.19 -37.05 23.67
C SER A 67 -6.97 -35.53 23.90
N THR A 68 -8.07 -34.77 23.95
CA THR A 68 -8.17 -33.37 24.46
C THR A 68 -9.04 -33.39 25.74
N PRO A 69 -8.84 -32.51 26.76
CA PRO A 69 -9.42 -31.16 26.71
C PRO A 69 -8.75 -29.99 27.53
N VAL A 70 -8.86 -28.77 26.98
CA VAL A 70 -9.38 -27.50 27.60
C VAL A 70 -8.77 -26.87 28.89
N TYR A 71 -8.54 -25.54 28.81
CA TYR A 71 -8.31 -24.52 29.90
C TYR A 71 -6.94 -24.60 30.67
N GLU A 72 -6.36 -23.54 31.27
CA GLU A 72 -6.77 -22.11 31.43
C GLU A 72 -5.59 -21.09 31.54
N ARG A 73 -5.75 -19.88 30.95
CA ARG A 73 -5.37 -18.51 31.42
C ARG A 73 -4.21 -18.31 32.46
N ARG A 74 -3.13 -17.55 32.10
CA ARG A 74 -2.75 -16.24 32.73
C ARG A 74 -1.46 -15.53 32.19
N THR A 75 -1.66 -14.30 31.71
CA THR A 75 -0.88 -13.05 31.89
C THR A 75 0.60 -13.01 32.38
N THR A 76 1.48 -12.43 31.55
CA THR A 76 2.48 -11.38 31.91
C THR A 76 2.64 -10.46 30.67
N ALA A 77 2.30 -9.17 30.70
CA ALA A 77 3.06 -8.06 31.30
C ALA A 77 4.39 -7.79 30.57
N ALA A 78 4.48 -6.65 29.87
CA ALA A 78 5.66 -6.22 29.11
C ALA A 78 6.15 -4.83 29.58
N SER A 79 7.44 -4.55 29.40
CA SER A 79 8.02 -3.20 29.61
C SER A 79 9.29 -3.03 28.74
N PRO A 80 9.66 -1.79 28.34
CA PRO A 80 10.60 -1.57 27.23
C PRO A 80 11.98 -1.06 27.67
N SER A 81 12.95 -1.09 26.73
CA SER A 81 14.26 -0.43 26.87
C SER A 81 14.63 0.35 25.60
N ARG A 82 15.02 1.63 25.76
CA ARG A 82 15.56 2.53 24.72
C ARG A 82 17.10 2.47 24.67
N LEU A 83 17.69 3.00 23.59
CA LEU A 83 18.94 3.81 23.43
C LEU A 83 19.39 3.65 21.96
N VAL A 84 19.51 4.64 21.04
CA VAL A 84 19.74 6.11 20.99
C VAL A 84 21.23 6.50 20.75
N PHE A 85 21.42 7.53 19.90
CA PHE A 85 22.65 8.11 19.30
C PHE A 85 23.25 7.31 18.11
N SER A 86 23.67 7.86 16.95
CA SER A 86 23.96 9.22 16.37
C SER A 86 25.45 9.44 16.05
N ASP A 87 25.74 9.61 14.75
CA ASP A 87 26.52 10.69 14.09
C ASP A 87 28.03 10.89 14.47
N ASP A 88 28.95 11.45 13.66
CA ASP A 88 28.88 12.09 12.32
C ASP A 88 30.26 12.14 11.57
N GLN A 89 30.26 12.59 10.30
CA GLN A 89 31.28 13.33 9.51
C GLN A 89 32.81 13.00 9.48
N GLN A 90 33.22 12.32 8.40
CA GLN A 90 34.11 12.75 7.29
C GLN A 90 35.20 13.87 7.46
N CYS A 91 36.43 13.59 6.95
CA CYS A 91 37.26 14.40 5.98
C CYS A 91 38.77 14.66 6.28
N SER A 92 39.64 14.08 5.43
CA SER A 92 40.91 14.60 4.82
C SER A 92 42.01 15.40 5.57
N THR A 93 43.27 14.92 5.50
CA THR A 93 44.44 15.60 4.82
C THR A 93 45.75 14.76 4.89
N ALA A 94 46.81 15.18 4.19
CA ALA A 94 48.18 14.58 4.09
C ALA A 94 49.25 15.67 4.43
N PRO A 95 50.60 15.45 4.49
CA PRO A 95 51.50 14.50 3.77
C PRO A 95 52.37 13.64 4.76
N GLU A 96 53.66 13.24 4.64
CA GLU A 96 54.79 13.46 3.68
C GLU A 96 55.86 12.31 3.65
N ARG A 97 57.17 12.62 3.58
CA ARG A 97 58.34 11.75 3.24
C ARG A 97 59.68 12.52 3.52
N PRO A 98 60.93 12.02 3.27
CA PRO A 98 61.41 10.66 2.94
C PRO A 98 62.62 10.12 3.82
N PRO A 99 63.90 9.89 3.38
CA PRO A 99 64.53 8.54 3.43
C PRO A 99 66.06 8.56 3.82
N PRO A 100 66.99 7.74 3.25
CA PRO A 100 66.95 6.34 2.82
C PRO A 100 67.81 5.49 3.80
N PRO A 101 69.16 5.32 3.67
CA PRO A 101 70.02 4.79 2.58
C PRO A 101 70.08 3.23 2.64
N THR A 102 70.78 2.42 1.83
CA THR A 102 71.63 2.45 0.59
C THR A 102 71.52 1.03 -0.03
N SER A 103 71.99 0.62 -1.22
CA SER A 103 72.69 1.18 -2.42
C SER A 103 72.23 0.31 -3.64
N SER A 104 72.85 0.13 -4.82
CA SER A 104 74.08 0.61 -5.50
C SER A 104 73.99 0.31 -7.01
N VAL A 105 74.61 1.18 -7.83
CA VAL A 105 75.30 0.94 -9.12
C VAL A 105 74.74 -0.17 -10.06
N ALA A 106 73.87 0.12 -11.04
CA ALA A 106 74.11 0.70 -12.40
C ALA A 106 74.56 -0.34 -13.47
N ALA A 107 74.35 -0.17 -14.79
CA ALA A 107 74.00 1.02 -15.59
C ALA A 107 73.24 0.69 -16.93
N ALA A 108 72.97 1.75 -17.72
CA ALA A 108 72.55 1.79 -19.14
C ALA A 108 71.06 1.57 -19.52
N GLU A 109 70.60 2.33 -20.53
CA GLU A 109 69.21 2.44 -20.99
C GLU A 109 68.94 1.77 -22.35
N ARG A 110 67.69 1.36 -22.63
CA ARG A 110 66.79 1.97 -23.66
C ARG A 110 65.49 1.19 -23.90
N GLY A 111 64.41 1.92 -24.16
CA GLY A 111 63.27 1.45 -24.98
C GLY A 111 62.03 0.93 -24.22
N PRO A 112 60.86 1.61 -24.32
CA PRO A 112 59.60 1.10 -23.79
C PRO A 112 58.95 0.05 -24.72
N ARG A 113 58.22 -0.90 -24.15
CA ARG A 113 57.25 -1.77 -24.84
C ARG A 113 55.92 -1.79 -24.08
N PRO A 114 54.77 -1.93 -24.75
CA PRO A 114 53.46 -1.62 -24.17
C PRO A 114 53.02 -2.61 -23.09
N LYS A 115 52.22 -2.11 -22.14
CA LYS A 115 51.50 -2.95 -21.17
C LYS A 115 50.47 -3.79 -21.91
N ILE A 116 50.51 -5.11 -21.75
CA ILE A 116 49.38 -5.98 -22.07
C ILE A 116 48.45 -5.96 -20.85
N GLU A 117 47.27 -5.36 -20.98
CA GLU A 117 46.24 -5.48 -19.96
C GLU A 117 45.71 -6.92 -19.91
N SER A 118 45.87 -7.57 -18.77
CA SER A 118 45.44 -8.96 -18.59
C SER A 118 43.92 -9.04 -18.44
N LEU A 119 43.23 -9.37 -19.53
CA LEU A 119 41.79 -9.59 -19.56
C LEU A 119 41.34 -10.55 -18.44
N PRO A 120 40.23 -10.27 -17.71
CA PRO A 120 39.76 -11.15 -16.63
C PRO A 120 39.54 -12.60 -17.08
N LYS A 121 39.80 -13.54 -16.18
CA LYS A 121 39.75 -14.99 -16.43
C LYS A 121 38.31 -15.46 -16.72
N LYS A 122 37.94 -15.48 -18.00
CA LYS A 122 36.63 -15.91 -18.49
C LYS A 122 36.21 -17.27 -17.92
N VAL A 123 35.14 -17.27 -17.13
CA VAL A 123 34.35 -18.49 -16.89
C VAL A 123 33.49 -18.67 -18.13
N ALA A 124 33.61 -19.82 -18.80
CA ALA A 124 32.79 -20.21 -19.94
C ALA A 124 32.00 -21.47 -19.60
N ILE A 125 30.68 -21.40 -19.74
CA ILE A 125 29.79 -22.56 -19.67
C ILE A 125 29.34 -22.89 -21.10
N GLU A 126 29.33 -24.17 -21.47
CA GLU A 126 28.89 -24.66 -22.77
C GLU A 126 27.61 -25.51 -22.62
N PHE A 127 26.60 -25.24 -23.45
CA PHE A 127 25.33 -25.99 -23.56
C PHE A 127 25.16 -26.57 -24.97
N GLY A 128 24.24 -27.53 -25.12
CA GLY A 128 23.98 -28.24 -26.38
C GLY A 128 25.07 -29.27 -26.71
N GLU A 129 24.79 -30.17 -27.66
CA GLU A 129 25.75 -31.19 -28.10
C GLU A 129 26.57 -30.70 -29.31
N PRO A 130 27.90 -30.47 -29.18
CA PRO A 130 28.69 -29.88 -30.25
C PRO A 130 28.83 -30.75 -31.51
N GLY A 131 28.37 -31.99 -31.49
CA GLY A 131 28.41 -32.93 -32.61
C GLY A 131 27.22 -32.85 -33.58
N THR A 132 26.10 -32.24 -33.17
CA THR A 132 24.91 -32.06 -34.03
C THR A 132 24.69 -30.61 -34.46
N CYS A 133 25.26 -29.66 -33.73
CA CYS A 133 25.06 -28.23 -33.92
C CYS A 133 25.99 -27.64 -35.01
N ASP A 134 25.41 -26.87 -35.93
CA ASP A 134 26.12 -26.13 -36.99
C ASP A 134 26.50 -24.69 -36.57
N MET A 135 26.03 -24.23 -35.41
CA MET A 135 26.12 -22.84 -34.97
C MET A 135 26.46 -22.71 -33.49
N LYS A 136 27.12 -21.60 -33.13
CA LYS A 136 27.36 -21.21 -31.72
C LYS A 136 26.84 -19.80 -31.44
N VAL A 137 26.14 -19.62 -30.33
CA VAL A 137 25.75 -18.30 -29.80
C VAL A 137 26.53 -18.02 -28.52
N ILE A 138 27.23 -16.89 -28.46
CA ILE A 138 28.01 -16.44 -27.30
C ILE A 138 27.24 -15.31 -26.62
N LEU A 139 26.78 -15.56 -25.40
CA LEU A 139 26.15 -14.58 -24.52
C LEU A 139 27.22 -13.94 -23.63
N LEU A 140 27.42 -12.64 -23.73
CA LEU A 140 28.26 -11.87 -22.80
C LEU A 140 27.40 -11.24 -21.70
N GLY A 141 27.64 -11.65 -20.46
CA GLY A 141 27.06 -11.01 -19.29
C GLY A 141 27.93 -9.90 -18.72
N LYS A 142 27.31 -9.05 -17.89
CA LYS A 142 28.00 -8.07 -17.05
C LYS A 142 29.13 -8.74 -16.25
N GLN A 143 30.19 -7.98 -15.96
CA GLN A 143 31.40 -8.45 -15.22
C GLN A 143 32.23 -9.55 -15.95
N GLY A 144 32.04 -9.74 -17.26
CA GLY A 144 32.86 -10.66 -18.07
C GLY A 144 32.45 -12.14 -17.97
N PHE A 145 31.25 -12.41 -17.46
CA PHE A 145 30.64 -13.74 -17.52
C PHE A 145 30.32 -14.11 -18.98
N CYS A 146 30.53 -15.37 -19.35
CA CYS A 146 30.38 -15.82 -20.73
C CYS A 146 29.67 -17.19 -20.77
N VAL A 147 28.60 -17.29 -21.55
CA VAL A 147 27.97 -18.57 -21.87
C VAL A 147 28.01 -18.78 -23.37
N LYS A 148 28.26 -20.02 -23.78
CA LYS A 148 28.23 -20.46 -25.16
C LYS A 148 27.13 -21.51 -25.31
N LEU A 149 26.31 -21.35 -26.33
CA LEU A 149 25.25 -22.28 -26.69
C LEU A 149 25.65 -22.93 -28.02
N SER A 150 25.79 -24.25 -28.05
CA SER A 150 25.83 -25.03 -29.29
C SER A 150 24.39 -25.21 -29.75
N VAL A 151 24.07 -24.69 -30.93
CA VAL A 151 22.71 -24.51 -31.43
C VAL A 151 22.63 -24.84 -32.92
N HIS A 152 21.41 -25.05 -33.40
CA HIS A 152 21.11 -25.36 -34.78
C HIS A 152 20.56 -24.09 -35.47
N ARG A 153 21.23 -23.62 -36.53
CA ARG A 153 20.92 -22.38 -37.26
C ARG A 153 19.45 -22.31 -37.67
N ASN A 154 18.93 -23.39 -38.24
CA ASN A 154 17.54 -23.49 -38.71
C ASN A 154 16.52 -23.15 -37.61
N VAL A 155 16.66 -23.72 -36.42
CA VAL A 155 15.74 -23.46 -35.28
C VAL A 155 15.82 -22.01 -34.83
N LEU A 156 17.01 -21.40 -34.79
CA LEU A 156 17.11 -19.98 -34.46
C LEU A 156 16.40 -19.10 -35.50
N THR A 157 16.65 -19.34 -36.78
CA THR A 157 16.05 -18.55 -37.88
C THR A 157 14.53 -18.78 -38.03
N GLU A 158 14.02 -19.95 -37.62
CA GLU A 158 12.58 -20.26 -37.62
C GLU A 158 11.84 -19.60 -36.45
N LYS A 159 12.48 -19.48 -35.27
CA LYS A 159 11.83 -19.02 -34.04
C LYS A 159 12.07 -17.54 -33.70
N SER A 160 13.02 -16.85 -34.33
CA SER A 160 13.44 -15.50 -33.96
C SER A 160 13.76 -14.64 -35.18
N SER A 161 13.13 -13.48 -35.28
CA SER A 161 13.44 -12.49 -36.33
C SER A 161 14.86 -11.93 -36.17
N PHE A 162 15.30 -11.65 -34.93
CA PHE A 162 16.67 -11.20 -34.63
C PHE A 162 17.74 -12.16 -35.19
N PHE A 163 17.59 -13.47 -34.95
CA PHE A 163 18.53 -14.45 -35.49
C PHE A 163 18.37 -14.65 -37.00
N SER A 164 17.16 -14.54 -37.55
CA SER A 164 16.93 -14.59 -39.00
C SER A 164 17.66 -13.43 -39.73
N GLU A 165 17.48 -12.20 -39.24
CA GLU A 165 18.11 -10.99 -39.78
C GLU A 165 19.65 -11.10 -39.69
N LYS A 166 20.20 -11.24 -38.48
CA LYS A 166 21.65 -11.23 -38.24
C LYS A 166 22.41 -12.35 -38.96
N LEU A 167 21.76 -13.50 -39.21
CA LEU A 167 22.38 -14.62 -39.94
C LEU A 167 22.18 -14.58 -41.46
N SER A 168 21.34 -13.66 -41.95
CA SER A 168 21.23 -13.31 -43.37
C SER A 168 22.24 -12.23 -43.77
N GLU A 169 22.43 -11.20 -42.93
CA GLU A 169 23.48 -10.18 -43.08
C GLU A 169 24.88 -10.79 -43.11
N GLN A 170 25.11 -11.81 -42.27
CA GLN A 170 26.44 -12.36 -41.98
C GLN A 170 26.54 -13.83 -42.43
N SER A 171 26.32 -14.01 -43.74
CA SER A 171 26.38 -15.30 -44.41
C SER A 171 27.74 -15.99 -44.21
N GLY A 172 27.70 -17.25 -43.75
CA GLY A 172 28.89 -18.05 -43.44
C GLY A 172 29.33 -18.10 -41.97
N LEU A 173 28.76 -17.29 -41.05
CA LEU A 173 29.12 -17.38 -39.63
C LEU A 173 28.72 -18.71 -38.98
N SER A 174 29.70 -19.36 -38.34
CA SER A 174 29.49 -20.49 -37.39
C SER A 174 29.41 -20.04 -35.93
N CYS A 175 29.53 -18.73 -35.67
CA CYS A 175 29.48 -18.14 -34.35
C CYS A 175 28.85 -16.74 -34.40
N LEU A 176 27.86 -16.47 -33.55
CA LEU A 176 27.24 -15.16 -33.32
C LEU A 176 27.43 -14.75 -31.85
N GLN A 177 27.45 -13.46 -31.57
CA GLN A 177 27.66 -12.92 -30.22
C GLN A 177 26.55 -11.93 -29.87
N ILE A 178 26.02 -12.04 -28.64
CA ILE A 178 25.10 -11.09 -28.04
C ILE A 178 25.84 -10.41 -26.88
N GLY A 179 25.93 -9.08 -26.95
CA GLY A 179 26.55 -8.23 -25.93
C GLY A 179 25.62 -7.95 -24.75
N ASP A 180 26.21 -7.43 -23.67
CA ASP A 180 25.54 -6.72 -22.56
C ASP A 180 24.28 -7.37 -21.96
N CYS A 181 24.20 -8.71 -22.02
CA CYS A 181 23.08 -9.48 -21.49
C CYS A 181 22.92 -9.24 -19.99
N GLU A 182 21.82 -8.60 -19.59
CA GLU A 182 21.57 -8.24 -18.19
C GLU A 182 21.42 -9.46 -17.28
N ASP A 183 20.71 -10.48 -17.77
CA ASP A 183 20.44 -11.74 -17.09
C ASP A 183 20.71 -12.91 -18.06
N VAL A 184 21.97 -13.34 -18.12
CA VAL A 184 22.42 -14.42 -19.02
C VAL A 184 21.67 -15.74 -18.74
N GLU A 185 21.25 -16.01 -17.49
CA GLU A 185 20.49 -17.21 -17.16
C GLU A 185 19.16 -17.24 -17.91
N ILE A 186 18.49 -16.08 -18.02
CA ILE A 186 17.24 -15.93 -18.77
C ILE A 186 17.49 -15.99 -20.29
N TYR A 187 18.57 -15.41 -20.81
CA TYR A 187 18.93 -15.59 -22.24
C TYR A 187 19.17 -17.06 -22.61
N VAL A 188 19.79 -17.84 -21.72
CA VAL A 188 19.99 -19.30 -21.92
C VAL A 188 18.64 -20.03 -21.90
N GLU A 189 17.75 -19.70 -20.96
CA GLU A 189 16.40 -20.29 -20.89
C GLU A 189 15.58 -19.94 -22.14
N THR A 190 15.48 -18.66 -22.53
CA THR A 190 14.69 -18.22 -23.68
C THR A 190 15.20 -18.81 -25.00
N VAL A 191 16.51 -18.96 -25.21
CA VAL A 191 17.04 -19.69 -26.38
C VAL A 191 16.76 -21.19 -26.28
N GLY A 192 16.83 -21.78 -25.07
CA GLY A 192 16.42 -23.17 -24.82
C GLY A 192 14.93 -23.43 -25.14
N LEU A 193 14.05 -22.45 -24.89
CA LEU A 193 12.62 -22.54 -25.22
C LEU A 193 12.34 -22.64 -26.72
N MET A 194 13.27 -22.23 -27.60
CA MET A 194 13.15 -22.44 -29.07
C MET A 194 13.13 -23.92 -29.46
N TYR A 195 13.68 -24.79 -28.62
CA TYR A 195 13.67 -26.25 -28.76
C TYR A 195 12.53 -26.93 -27.98
N CYS A 196 11.74 -26.18 -27.21
CA CYS A 196 10.74 -26.76 -26.31
C CYS A 196 9.39 -26.98 -27.01
N LYS A 197 9.05 -28.26 -27.22
CA LYS A 197 7.75 -28.68 -27.78
C LYS A 197 6.54 -28.25 -26.95
N GLU A 198 6.71 -28.13 -25.63
CA GLU A 198 5.63 -27.86 -24.67
C GLU A 198 5.90 -26.59 -23.86
N MET A 199 6.30 -25.50 -24.55
CA MET A 199 6.70 -24.23 -23.93
C MET A 199 5.72 -23.74 -22.86
N LYS A 200 4.41 -23.76 -23.12
CA LYS A 200 3.37 -23.36 -22.16
C LYS A 200 3.44 -24.15 -20.84
N GLN A 201 3.75 -25.45 -20.87
CA GLN A 201 3.93 -26.26 -19.66
C GLN A 201 5.21 -25.94 -18.88
N ARG A 202 6.26 -25.40 -19.54
CA ARG A 202 7.45 -24.89 -18.85
C ARG A 202 7.13 -23.56 -18.17
N LEU A 203 6.49 -22.62 -18.87
CA LEU A 203 6.16 -21.29 -18.36
C LEU A 203 5.17 -21.35 -17.19
N MET A 204 4.16 -22.22 -17.23
CA MET A 204 3.20 -22.43 -16.13
C MET A 204 3.82 -22.84 -14.77
N LYS A 205 5.11 -23.18 -14.72
CA LYS A 205 5.83 -23.55 -13.48
C LYS A 205 6.71 -22.41 -12.92
N GLN A 206 6.68 -21.23 -13.54
CA GLN A 206 7.50 -20.07 -13.18
C GLN A 206 6.69 -19.00 -12.42
N SER A 207 7.38 -18.06 -11.77
CA SER A 207 6.78 -16.87 -11.18
C SER A 207 6.62 -15.74 -12.21
N VAL A 208 5.66 -14.83 -11.99
CA VAL A 208 5.44 -13.62 -12.81
C VAL A 208 6.74 -12.83 -13.00
N SER A 209 7.49 -12.56 -11.92
CA SER A 209 8.82 -11.93 -11.96
C SER A 209 9.88 -12.65 -12.85
N ARG A 210 9.76 -13.96 -13.10
CA ARG A 210 10.62 -14.66 -14.08
C ARG A 210 10.03 -14.62 -15.49
N ILE A 211 8.71 -14.72 -15.63
CA ILE A 211 8.02 -14.58 -16.92
C ILE A 211 8.24 -13.18 -17.52
N LEU A 212 8.18 -12.10 -16.73
CA LEU A 212 8.48 -10.75 -17.21
C LEU A 212 9.93 -10.62 -17.73
N ARG A 213 10.90 -11.31 -17.12
CA ARG A 213 12.28 -11.36 -17.62
C ARG A 213 12.41 -12.17 -18.91
N ILE A 214 11.76 -13.34 -18.98
CA ILE A 214 11.72 -14.16 -20.20
C ILE A 214 11.08 -13.37 -21.35
N LEU A 215 9.99 -12.63 -21.06
CA LEU A 215 9.26 -11.77 -21.99
C LEU A 215 10.13 -10.63 -22.53
N LYS A 216 10.85 -9.87 -21.69
CA LYS A 216 11.82 -8.84 -22.12
C LYS A 216 12.90 -9.41 -23.07
N VAL A 217 13.35 -10.63 -22.83
CA VAL A 217 14.34 -11.30 -23.71
C VAL A 217 13.69 -11.86 -24.99
N ALA A 218 12.45 -12.34 -24.92
CA ALA A 218 11.70 -12.81 -26.07
C ALA A 218 11.31 -11.65 -27.01
N GLU A 219 10.98 -10.48 -26.46
CA GLU A 219 10.82 -9.19 -27.15
C GLU A 219 12.11 -8.83 -27.91
N PHE A 220 13.25 -8.72 -27.19
CA PHE A 220 14.55 -8.39 -27.79
C PHE A 220 14.98 -9.38 -28.91
N LEU A 221 14.66 -10.66 -28.77
CA LEU A 221 14.96 -11.69 -29.79
C LEU A 221 13.89 -11.79 -30.89
N GLY A 222 12.78 -11.06 -30.81
CA GLY A 222 11.65 -11.18 -31.74
C GLY A 222 11.08 -12.60 -31.79
N PHE A 223 10.96 -13.26 -30.64
CA PHE A 223 10.51 -14.64 -30.48
C PHE A 223 9.00 -14.69 -30.20
N SER A 224 8.20 -14.37 -31.22
CA SER A 224 6.76 -14.06 -31.09
C SER A 224 5.92 -15.14 -30.40
N SER A 225 6.22 -16.43 -30.58
CA SER A 225 5.48 -17.51 -29.91
C SER A 225 5.83 -17.63 -28.41
N CYS A 226 7.02 -17.20 -27.99
CA CYS A 226 7.37 -17.07 -26.58
C CYS A 226 6.73 -15.82 -25.95
N ILE A 227 6.70 -14.69 -26.66
CA ILE A 227 5.96 -13.48 -26.27
C ILE A 227 4.48 -13.84 -26.01
N GLN A 228 3.82 -14.47 -26.99
CA GLN A 228 2.43 -14.93 -26.89
C GLN A 228 2.22 -15.89 -25.69
N SER A 229 3.11 -16.89 -25.51
CA SER A 229 3.00 -17.84 -24.40
C SER A 229 3.22 -17.19 -23.03
N CYS A 230 4.00 -16.09 -22.95
CA CYS A 230 4.17 -15.30 -21.73
C CYS A 230 2.94 -14.42 -21.46
N LEU A 231 2.35 -13.81 -22.49
CA LEU A 231 1.11 -13.01 -22.35
C LEU A 231 -0.07 -13.89 -21.90
N GLU A 232 -0.23 -15.09 -22.47
CA GLU A 232 -1.24 -16.07 -22.03
C GLU A 232 -1.03 -16.52 -20.57
N PHE A 233 0.22 -16.58 -20.09
CA PHE A 233 0.51 -16.84 -18.67
C PHE A 233 0.09 -15.65 -17.81
N LEU A 234 0.48 -14.42 -18.19
CA LEU A 234 0.18 -13.20 -17.44
C LEU A 234 -1.32 -12.91 -17.38
N GLU A 235 -2.08 -13.24 -18.43
CA GLU A 235 -3.54 -13.22 -18.46
C GLU A 235 -4.15 -14.22 -17.45
N ALA A 236 -3.57 -15.41 -17.31
CA ALA A 236 -4.16 -16.52 -16.56
C ALA A 236 -3.83 -16.56 -15.05
N VAL A 237 -2.73 -15.97 -14.59
CA VAL A 237 -2.29 -16.06 -13.19
C VAL A 237 -2.65 -14.83 -12.34
N PRO A 238 -2.98 -14.96 -11.05
CA PRO A 238 -3.08 -13.81 -10.15
C PRO A 238 -1.71 -13.11 -10.03
N TRP A 239 -1.72 -11.78 -9.88
CA TRP A 239 -0.53 -10.99 -9.61
C TRP A 239 -0.53 -10.61 -8.12
N VAL A 240 0.62 -10.70 -7.46
CA VAL A 240 0.70 -10.63 -5.99
C VAL A 240 1.10 -9.24 -5.51
N GLY A 241 0.10 -8.37 -5.41
CA GLY A 241 0.21 -7.01 -4.89
C GLY A 241 0.55 -5.95 -5.95
N GLU A 242 0.34 -4.69 -5.58
CA GLU A 242 0.47 -3.51 -6.44
C GLU A 242 1.83 -3.45 -7.15
N GLU A 243 2.91 -3.77 -6.41
CA GLU A 243 4.26 -3.83 -6.95
C GLU A 243 4.45 -4.87 -8.08
N GLU A 244 3.71 -5.97 -8.11
CA GLU A 244 3.80 -6.95 -9.20
C GLU A 244 2.88 -6.54 -10.36
N GLU A 245 1.70 -6.03 -10.04
CA GLU A 245 0.74 -5.49 -11.03
C GLU A 245 1.35 -4.33 -11.83
N GLU A 246 1.94 -3.32 -11.20
CA GLU A 246 2.58 -2.18 -11.88
C GLU A 246 3.68 -2.65 -12.85
N LYS A 247 4.47 -3.66 -12.46
CA LYS A 247 5.54 -4.24 -13.29
C LYS A 247 4.99 -5.05 -14.48
N VAL A 248 3.84 -5.72 -14.32
CA VAL A 248 3.13 -6.34 -15.44
C VAL A 248 2.57 -5.26 -16.36
N VAL A 249 1.80 -4.30 -15.84
CA VAL A 249 1.11 -3.27 -16.63
C VAL A 249 2.09 -2.42 -17.43
N SER A 250 3.19 -1.95 -16.82
CA SER A 250 4.23 -1.19 -17.53
C SER A 250 4.90 -1.99 -18.66
N THR A 251 5.27 -3.25 -18.42
CA THR A 251 5.83 -4.14 -19.46
C THR A 251 4.83 -4.38 -20.60
N VAL A 252 3.55 -4.57 -20.27
CA VAL A 252 2.48 -4.86 -21.23
C VAL A 252 2.12 -3.63 -22.06
N LEU A 253 2.15 -2.42 -21.48
CA LEU A 253 1.98 -1.16 -22.21
C LEU A 253 3.17 -0.85 -23.15
N GLN A 254 4.40 -1.20 -22.77
CA GLN A 254 5.56 -1.10 -23.67
C GLN A 254 5.37 -1.98 -24.91
N LEU A 255 5.00 -3.25 -24.72
CA LEU A 255 4.72 -4.18 -25.83
C LEU A 255 3.55 -3.68 -26.72
N GLN A 256 2.57 -2.98 -26.15
CA GLN A 256 1.49 -2.36 -26.93
C GLN A 256 2.00 -1.26 -27.87
N ALA A 257 2.97 -0.45 -27.43
CA ALA A 257 3.58 0.60 -28.23
C ALA A 257 4.38 0.04 -29.43
N GLU A 258 5.03 -1.12 -29.24
CA GLU A 258 5.67 -1.92 -30.29
C GLU A 258 4.67 -2.69 -31.19
N GLY A 259 3.36 -2.44 -31.04
CA GLY A 259 2.30 -3.00 -31.88
C GLY A 259 1.89 -4.45 -31.55
N ILE A 260 2.30 -4.99 -30.41
CA ILE A 260 1.99 -6.38 -30.01
C ILE A 260 0.57 -6.47 -29.43
N GLY A 261 -0.15 -7.53 -29.79
CA GLY A 261 -1.56 -7.76 -29.41
C GLY A 261 -1.76 -8.14 -27.95
N VAL A 262 -1.62 -7.18 -27.03
CA VAL A 262 -1.66 -7.40 -25.57
C VAL A 262 -3.03 -7.27 -24.90
N ASN A 263 -4.08 -6.93 -25.65
CA ASN A 263 -5.40 -6.55 -25.13
C ASN A 263 -6.02 -7.51 -24.08
N PRO A 264 -5.85 -8.85 -24.13
CA PRO A 264 -6.39 -9.75 -23.10
C PRO A 264 -5.80 -9.49 -21.71
N VAL A 265 -4.51 -9.15 -21.62
CA VAL A 265 -3.83 -8.87 -20.35
C VAL A 265 -4.26 -7.51 -19.80
N LEU A 266 -4.33 -6.48 -20.65
CA LEU A 266 -4.78 -5.13 -20.25
C LEU A 266 -6.23 -5.11 -19.76
N LYS A 267 -7.10 -5.99 -20.27
CA LYS A 267 -8.51 -6.12 -19.84
C LYS A 267 -8.72 -6.51 -18.38
N ARG A 268 -7.67 -6.90 -17.67
CA ARG A 268 -7.71 -7.14 -16.21
C ARG A 268 -7.65 -5.86 -15.37
N VAL A 269 -7.07 -4.78 -15.90
CA VAL A 269 -6.81 -3.52 -15.18
C VAL A 269 -7.44 -2.29 -15.85
N SER A 270 -7.70 -2.36 -17.15
CA SER A 270 -8.31 -1.30 -17.95
C SER A 270 -9.55 -1.84 -18.65
N SER A 271 -10.61 -1.04 -18.70
CA SER A 271 -11.85 -1.41 -19.38
C SER A 271 -11.98 -0.64 -20.70
N ASP A 272 -12.12 -1.36 -21.81
CA ASP A 272 -12.53 -0.78 -23.11
C ASP A 272 -13.91 -0.07 -23.03
N ILE A 273 -14.67 -0.32 -21.96
CA ILE A 273 -16.00 0.23 -21.75
C ILE A 273 -15.86 1.72 -21.35
N SER A 274 -15.95 2.59 -22.35
CA SER A 274 -16.01 4.07 -22.19
C SER A 274 -17.13 4.57 -21.26
N ASN A 275 -18.09 3.70 -20.95
CA ASN A 275 -19.04 3.85 -19.85
C ASN A 275 -18.77 2.82 -18.74
N VAL A 276 -17.68 2.98 -17.99
CA VAL A 276 -17.62 2.43 -16.62
C VAL A 276 -18.87 2.95 -15.89
N PRO A 277 -19.76 2.08 -15.37
CA PRO A 277 -21.00 2.58 -14.79
C PRO A 277 -20.66 3.42 -13.56
N LYS A 278 -21.03 4.71 -13.60
CA LYS A 278 -21.07 5.61 -12.43
C LYS A 278 -21.96 5.04 -11.31
N ASP A 279 -22.74 4.03 -11.65
CA ASP A 279 -23.63 3.26 -10.79
C ASP A 279 -22.94 2.10 -10.03
N THR A 280 -21.72 1.67 -10.39
CA THR A 280 -21.12 0.48 -9.72
C THR A 280 -20.83 0.73 -8.24
N LEU A 281 -20.30 1.91 -7.88
CA LEU A 281 -20.13 2.29 -6.47
C LEU A 281 -21.48 2.53 -5.77
N SER A 282 -22.45 3.09 -6.49
CA SER A 282 -23.83 3.26 -6.02
C SER A 282 -24.47 1.92 -5.65
N GLN A 283 -24.33 0.92 -6.53
CA GLN A 283 -24.79 -0.46 -6.33
C GLN A 283 -24.08 -1.14 -5.15
N ILE A 284 -22.75 -0.97 -4.99
CA ILE A 284 -22.00 -1.51 -3.84
C ILE A 284 -22.52 -0.92 -2.52
N ILE A 285 -22.73 0.40 -2.48
CA ILE A 285 -23.29 1.08 -1.30
C ILE A 285 -24.73 0.60 -1.04
N ASP A 286 -25.58 0.54 -2.06
CA ASP A 286 -26.98 0.10 -1.96
C ASP A 286 -27.12 -1.34 -1.44
N LEU A 287 -26.28 -2.27 -1.94
CA LEU A 287 -26.21 -3.66 -1.47
C LEU A 287 -25.80 -3.76 0.00
N VAL A 288 -24.86 -2.92 0.46
CA VAL A 288 -24.43 -2.89 1.87
C VAL A 288 -25.52 -2.28 2.77
N LEU A 289 -26.22 -1.23 2.33
CA LEU A 289 -27.28 -0.57 3.10
C LEU A 289 -28.52 -1.47 3.27
N LYS A 290 -28.89 -2.20 2.21
CA LYS A 290 -30.09 -3.07 2.17
C LYS A 290 -29.88 -4.49 2.69
N SER A 291 -28.63 -4.89 2.99
CA SER A 291 -28.35 -6.22 3.53
C SER A 291 -28.96 -6.43 4.92
N ASN A 292 -29.60 -7.58 5.12
CA ASN A 292 -30.14 -8.01 6.40
C ASN A 292 -29.20 -8.98 7.18
N GLU A 293 -28.09 -9.39 6.58
CA GLU A 293 -27.10 -10.28 7.22
C GLU A 293 -26.06 -9.44 7.95
N GLU A 294 -26.27 -9.24 9.25
CA GLU A 294 -25.51 -8.32 10.09
C GLU A 294 -23.98 -8.54 10.07
N ARG A 295 -23.51 -9.80 9.96
CA ARG A 295 -22.08 -10.08 9.98
C ARG A 295 -21.40 -9.64 8.69
N GLY A 296 -21.85 -10.17 7.56
CA GLY A 296 -21.34 -9.82 6.22
C GLY A 296 -21.54 -8.34 5.93
N ARG A 297 -22.66 -7.75 6.32
CA ARG A 297 -22.91 -6.30 6.27
C ARG A 297 -21.82 -5.51 6.98
N ARG A 298 -21.46 -5.90 8.23
CA ARG A 298 -20.40 -5.25 9.01
C ARG A 298 -19.00 -5.45 8.43
N GLU A 299 -18.69 -6.67 7.98
CA GLU A 299 -17.40 -6.98 7.34
C GLU A 299 -17.24 -6.18 6.03
N MET A 300 -18.28 -6.10 5.18
CA MET A 300 -18.26 -5.29 3.96
C MET A 300 -18.24 -3.78 4.23
N LYS A 301 -18.99 -3.28 5.23
CA LYS A 301 -18.90 -1.86 5.67
C LYS A 301 -17.46 -1.46 6.00
N SER A 302 -16.73 -2.32 6.71
CA SER A 302 -15.33 -2.08 7.07
C SER A 302 -14.39 -2.12 5.86
N ILE A 303 -14.62 -3.03 4.89
CA ILE A 303 -13.79 -3.14 3.68
C ILE A 303 -14.04 -1.95 2.75
N VAL A 304 -15.29 -1.59 2.49
CA VAL A 304 -15.65 -0.46 1.61
C VAL A 304 -15.15 0.87 2.20
N LEU A 305 -15.29 1.09 3.52
CA LEU A 305 -14.73 2.28 4.19
C LEU A 305 -13.21 2.36 4.02
N LYS A 306 -12.49 1.25 4.24
CA LYS A 306 -11.03 1.18 4.05
C LYS A 306 -10.63 1.53 2.61
N LEU A 307 -11.24 0.89 1.61
CA LEU A 307 -10.92 1.11 0.20
C LEU A 307 -11.24 2.54 -0.24
N LEU A 308 -12.35 3.13 0.22
CA LEU A 308 -12.68 4.53 -0.08
C LEU A 308 -11.71 5.53 0.56
N ARG A 309 -11.15 5.21 1.73
CA ARG A 309 -10.08 6.00 2.38
C ARG A 309 -8.76 5.90 1.63
N GLU A 310 -8.38 4.70 1.20
CA GLU A 310 -7.12 4.47 0.46
C GLU A 310 -7.13 5.25 -0.87
N ASN A 311 -8.25 5.23 -1.60
CA ASN A 311 -8.43 6.02 -2.84
C ASN A 311 -8.28 7.55 -2.65
N ASN A 312 -8.53 8.11 -1.46
CA ASN A 312 -8.35 9.55 -1.21
C ASN A 312 -6.86 9.97 -1.17
N SER A 313 -5.93 9.02 -1.11
CA SER A 313 -4.48 9.29 -0.93
C SER A 313 -3.73 9.51 -2.25
N LEU A 314 -4.36 9.25 -3.39
CA LEU A 314 -3.73 9.30 -4.71
C LEU A 314 -3.97 10.66 -5.41
N PRO A 315 -2.98 11.26 -6.10
CA PRO A 315 -3.19 12.54 -6.78
C PRO A 315 -4.12 12.44 -8.01
N SER A 316 -5.14 13.32 -8.07
CA SER A 316 -6.15 13.44 -9.14
C SER A 316 -7.23 12.33 -9.13
N TYR A 317 -8.52 12.58 -9.39
CA TYR A 317 -9.18 13.74 -10.00
C TYR A 317 -10.33 14.27 -9.12
N ALA A 318 -10.43 15.59 -8.90
CA ALA A 318 -11.52 16.18 -8.10
C ALA A 318 -12.94 15.75 -8.58
N ARG A 319 -13.17 15.75 -9.90
CA ARG A 319 -14.45 15.40 -10.54
C ARG A 319 -14.96 13.98 -10.19
N THR A 320 -14.11 13.02 -9.84
CA THR A 320 -14.55 11.69 -9.41
C THR A 320 -14.96 11.66 -7.94
N THR A 321 -14.31 12.49 -7.11
CA THR A 321 -14.68 12.70 -5.69
C THR A 321 -16.05 13.35 -5.57
N ASP A 322 -16.37 14.34 -6.41
CA ASP A 322 -17.68 15.01 -6.42
C ASP A 322 -18.83 14.03 -6.70
N ILE A 323 -18.67 13.16 -7.70
CA ILE A 323 -19.66 12.13 -8.07
C ILE A 323 -19.82 11.09 -6.94
N CYS A 324 -18.71 10.67 -6.33
CA CYS A 324 -18.72 9.77 -5.18
C CYS A 324 -19.52 10.37 -4.01
N ASN A 325 -19.28 11.64 -3.69
CA ASN A 325 -19.96 12.34 -2.60
C ASN A 325 -21.47 12.52 -2.88
N ASP A 326 -21.88 12.86 -4.11
CA ASP A 326 -23.30 12.94 -4.48
C ASP A 326 -24.05 11.60 -4.31
N THR A 327 -23.43 10.48 -4.72
CA THR A 327 -23.96 9.14 -4.44
C THR A 327 -24.14 8.90 -2.93
N ILE A 328 -23.13 9.22 -2.12
CA ILE A 328 -23.21 9.05 -0.65
C ILE A 328 -24.32 9.95 -0.06
N TYR A 329 -24.44 11.21 -0.47
CA TYR A 329 -25.52 12.09 0.00
C TYR A 329 -26.91 11.62 -0.45
N LYS A 330 -27.05 10.99 -1.62
CA LYS A 330 -28.31 10.35 -2.06
C LYS A 330 -28.67 9.18 -1.15
N SER A 331 -27.70 8.33 -0.79
CA SER A 331 -27.91 7.29 0.21
C SER A 331 -28.29 7.85 1.58
N CYS A 332 -27.61 8.92 2.04
CA CYS A 332 -27.96 9.61 3.30
C CYS A 332 -29.40 10.13 3.30
N ARG A 333 -29.87 10.72 2.19
CA ARG A 333 -31.27 11.15 2.04
C ARG A 333 -32.22 9.96 2.12
N SER A 334 -31.98 8.90 1.33
CA SER A 334 -32.82 7.69 1.34
C SER A 334 -32.93 7.03 2.73
N CYS A 335 -31.82 6.95 3.49
CA CYS A 335 -31.84 6.40 4.85
C CYS A 335 -32.53 7.34 5.86
N LEU A 336 -32.45 8.66 5.68
CA LEU A 336 -33.22 9.63 6.49
C LEU A 336 -34.72 9.55 6.23
N ASP A 337 -35.14 9.48 4.96
CA ASP A 337 -36.54 9.36 4.56
C ASP A 337 -37.14 8.04 5.08
N SER A 338 -36.38 6.94 4.97
CA SER A 338 -36.71 5.63 5.56
C SER A 338 -36.84 5.70 7.09
N LEU A 339 -35.83 6.25 7.78
CA LEU A 339 -35.84 6.43 9.24
C LEU A 339 -37.04 7.28 9.72
N LEU A 340 -37.38 8.34 9.00
CA LEU A 340 -38.53 9.19 9.29
C LEU A 340 -39.87 8.46 9.09
N ALA A 341 -39.99 7.65 8.02
CA ALA A 341 -41.16 6.79 7.82
C ALA A 341 -41.31 5.73 8.93
N LEU A 342 -40.20 5.11 9.35
CA LEU A 342 -40.18 4.16 10.47
C LEU A 342 -40.55 4.84 11.80
N PHE A 343 -40.12 6.08 12.06
CA PHE A 343 -40.52 6.85 13.24
C PHE A 343 -42.01 7.24 13.22
N LYS A 344 -42.58 7.53 12.05
CA LYS A 344 -44.03 7.76 11.88
C LYS A 344 -44.81 6.48 12.18
N GLN A 345 -44.39 5.34 11.61
CA GLN A 345 -44.97 4.03 11.93
C GLN A 345 -44.81 3.65 13.42
N ALA A 346 -43.73 4.08 14.07
CA ALA A 346 -43.49 3.81 15.49
C ALA A 346 -44.35 4.67 16.42
N ALA A 347 -44.85 5.83 15.97
CA ALA A 347 -45.76 6.67 16.75
C ALA A 347 -47.17 6.09 16.85
N GLU A 348 -47.61 5.34 15.83
CA GLU A 348 -48.91 4.66 15.83
C GLU A 348 -48.99 3.55 16.89
N PRO A 349 -50.18 3.24 17.44
CA PRO A 349 -50.37 2.15 18.40
C PRO A 349 -50.18 0.77 17.71
N SER A 350 -49.27 -0.05 18.26
CA SER A 350 -49.04 -1.43 17.82
C SER A 350 -48.54 -2.28 18.99
N GLU A 351 -49.00 -3.53 19.06
CA GLU A 351 -48.65 -4.50 20.12
C GLU A 351 -47.26 -5.11 19.96
N ASN A 352 -46.70 -5.12 18.74
CA ASN A 352 -45.36 -5.65 18.47
C ASN A 352 -44.50 -4.62 17.74
N ARG A 353 -43.42 -4.18 18.40
CA ARG A 353 -42.48 -3.17 17.88
C ARG A 353 -41.06 -3.73 17.65
N ASP A 354 -40.82 -5.01 17.90
CA ASP A 354 -39.48 -5.62 17.79
C ASP A 354 -38.90 -5.62 16.35
N PRO A 355 -39.68 -5.86 15.28
CA PRO A 355 -39.19 -5.69 13.92
C PRO A 355 -38.81 -4.24 13.63
N LEU A 356 -39.63 -3.30 14.10
CA LEU A 356 -39.46 -1.87 13.87
C LEU A 356 -38.24 -1.30 14.60
N ALA A 357 -37.96 -1.79 15.82
CA ALA A 357 -36.73 -1.51 16.55
C ALA A 357 -35.47 -1.89 15.74
N LYS A 358 -35.50 -3.05 15.06
CA LYS A 358 -34.38 -3.52 14.23
C LYS A 358 -34.22 -2.67 12.97
N CYS A 359 -35.31 -2.29 12.30
CA CYS A 359 -35.26 -1.41 11.14
C CYS A 359 -34.73 0.00 11.50
N ILE A 360 -35.18 0.57 12.63
CA ILE A 360 -34.68 1.87 13.11
C ILE A 360 -33.18 1.79 13.46
N ALA A 361 -32.75 0.72 14.14
CA ALA A 361 -31.33 0.53 14.46
C ALA A 361 -30.47 0.35 13.19
N LEU A 362 -30.98 -0.37 12.19
CA LEU A 362 -30.33 -0.56 10.89
C LEU A 362 -30.14 0.78 10.16
N GLU A 363 -31.16 1.62 10.08
CA GLU A 363 -31.03 2.91 9.37
C GLU A 363 -30.16 3.92 10.13
N ALA A 364 -30.19 3.91 11.46
CA ALA A 364 -29.26 4.72 12.26
C ALA A 364 -27.78 4.28 12.09
N ASP A 365 -27.53 2.97 12.00
CA ASP A 365 -26.20 2.40 11.73
C ASP A 365 -25.75 2.60 10.26
N ASN A 366 -26.70 2.61 9.32
CA ASN A 366 -26.47 3.01 7.93
C ASN A 366 -26.04 4.47 7.81
N LEU A 367 -26.78 5.39 8.43
CA LEU A 367 -26.43 6.81 8.48
C LEU A 367 -25.11 7.06 9.22
N THR A 368 -24.82 6.32 10.29
CA THR A 368 -23.54 6.41 11.00
C THR A 368 -22.36 6.01 10.11
N TRP A 369 -22.47 4.90 9.36
CA TRP A 369 -21.44 4.46 8.42
C TRP A 369 -21.25 5.42 7.24
N LEU A 370 -22.34 5.96 6.67
CA LEU A 370 -22.24 6.96 5.60
C LEU A 370 -21.58 8.26 6.09
N LEU A 371 -21.84 8.68 7.33
CA LEU A 371 -21.12 9.78 7.99
C LEU A 371 -19.64 9.47 8.17
N GLU A 372 -19.25 8.24 8.52
CA GLU A 372 -17.83 7.85 8.62
C GLU A 372 -17.11 7.94 7.28
N ILE A 373 -17.74 7.51 6.18
CA ILE A 373 -17.19 7.70 4.81
C ILE A 373 -17.04 9.20 4.51
N LEU A 374 -18.04 10.02 4.82
CA LEU A 374 -17.98 11.47 4.56
C LEU A 374 -16.89 12.17 5.41
N VAL A 375 -16.68 11.76 6.66
CA VAL A 375 -15.58 12.27 7.50
C VAL A 375 -14.21 11.90 6.90
N ASP A 376 -14.03 10.64 6.49
CA ASP A 376 -12.80 10.19 5.83
C ASP A 376 -12.53 10.91 4.49
N LYS A 377 -13.57 11.45 3.85
CA LYS A 377 -13.51 12.26 2.62
C LYS A 377 -13.54 13.78 2.85
N GLN A 378 -13.47 14.24 4.11
CA GLN A 378 -13.55 15.67 4.51
C GLN A 378 -14.82 16.38 3.98
N ALA A 379 -15.93 15.63 3.88
CA ALA A 379 -17.22 16.02 3.31
C ALA A 379 -18.39 15.83 4.29
N GLY A 380 -18.12 15.77 5.60
CA GLY A 380 -19.16 15.51 6.61
C GLY A 380 -20.08 16.71 6.94
N ASP A 381 -19.74 17.92 6.52
CA ASP A 381 -20.43 19.13 6.96
C ASP A 381 -21.85 19.27 6.38
N GLU A 382 -22.07 18.85 5.13
CA GLU A 382 -23.41 18.78 4.52
C GLU A 382 -24.29 17.69 5.18
N PHE A 383 -23.69 16.60 5.68
CA PHE A 383 -24.43 15.65 6.51
C PHE A 383 -24.89 16.31 7.82
N ALA A 384 -24.04 17.13 8.45
CA ALA A 384 -24.43 17.88 9.64
C ALA A 384 -25.56 18.90 9.34
N VAL A 385 -25.59 19.50 8.15
CA VAL A 385 -26.74 20.30 7.66
C VAL A 385 -27.99 19.43 7.53
N MET A 386 -27.90 18.29 6.84
CA MET A 386 -29.01 17.36 6.64
C MET A 386 -29.58 16.84 7.98
N TRP A 387 -28.73 16.58 8.97
CA TRP A 387 -29.14 16.10 10.30
C TRP A 387 -29.72 17.19 11.19
N ALA A 388 -29.13 18.40 11.19
CA ALA A 388 -29.61 19.52 12.00
C ALA A 388 -31.05 19.94 11.64
N ASN A 389 -31.44 19.80 10.37
CA ASN A 389 -32.79 20.16 9.90
C ASN A 389 -33.90 19.13 10.24
N GLN A 390 -33.58 18.02 10.93
CA GLN A 390 -34.52 16.91 11.19
C GLN A 390 -35.52 17.17 12.32
N GLN A 391 -36.20 18.33 12.29
CA GLN A 391 -37.10 18.77 13.35
C GLN A 391 -38.32 17.85 13.53
N GLU A 392 -38.88 17.28 12.45
CA GLU A 392 -39.98 16.31 12.54
C GLU A 392 -39.52 15.02 13.22
N LEU A 393 -38.34 14.51 12.87
CA LEU A 393 -37.76 13.31 13.47
C LEU A 393 -37.50 13.53 14.97
N ALA A 394 -37.02 14.70 15.38
CA ALA A 394 -36.82 15.06 16.79
C ALA A 394 -38.16 15.17 17.57
N MET A 395 -39.22 15.70 16.95
CA MET A 395 -40.57 15.74 17.55
C MET A 395 -41.21 14.34 17.68
N LEU A 396 -40.92 13.42 16.75
CA LEU A 396 -41.35 12.02 16.84
C LEU A 396 -40.52 11.25 17.88
N HIS A 397 -39.19 11.43 17.87
CA HIS A 397 -38.25 10.84 18.83
C HIS A 397 -38.72 10.99 20.27
N ALA A 398 -39.07 12.22 20.68
CA ALA A 398 -39.55 12.52 22.03
C ALA A 398 -40.74 11.65 22.49
N LYS A 399 -41.58 11.15 21.57
CA LYS A 399 -42.77 10.34 21.85
C LYS A 399 -42.50 8.83 21.94
N LEU A 400 -41.41 8.34 21.36
CA LEU A 400 -41.11 6.90 21.31
C LEU A 400 -40.40 6.40 22.58
N PRO A 401 -40.57 5.13 22.99
CA PRO A 401 -39.75 4.51 24.02
C PRO A 401 -38.25 4.57 23.68
N THR A 402 -37.40 4.90 24.67
CA THR A 402 -35.94 5.04 24.50
C THR A 402 -35.28 3.84 23.80
N VAL A 403 -35.73 2.61 24.09
CA VAL A 403 -35.23 1.37 23.47
C VAL A 403 -35.36 1.32 21.94
N LEU A 404 -36.33 2.04 21.36
CA LEU A 404 -36.48 2.15 19.90
C LEU A 404 -35.59 3.23 19.29
N ARG A 405 -35.34 4.32 20.01
CA ARG A 405 -34.79 5.57 19.46
C ARG A 405 -33.35 5.88 19.83
N TYR A 406 -32.75 5.20 20.82
CA TYR A 406 -31.42 5.56 21.33
C TYR A 406 -30.31 5.56 20.26
N CYS A 407 -30.41 4.75 19.21
CA CYS A 407 -29.45 4.75 18.10
C CYS A 407 -29.38 6.11 17.36
N VAL A 408 -30.50 6.83 17.26
CA VAL A 408 -30.57 8.20 16.71
C VAL A 408 -29.87 9.20 17.63
N SER A 409 -29.97 8.98 18.94
CA SER A 409 -29.24 9.76 19.96
C SER A 409 -27.73 9.46 19.92
N CYS A 410 -27.30 8.23 19.61
CA CYS A 410 -25.90 7.88 19.34
C CYS A 410 -25.33 8.62 18.11
N LEU A 411 -26.08 8.70 17.00
CA LEU A 411 -25.67 9.41 15.79
C LEU A 411 -25.50 10.92 16.03
N SER A 412 -26.41 11.52 16.80
CA SER A 412 -26.25 12.90 17.28
C SER A 412 -24.98 13.06 18.14
N GLY A 413 -24.68 12.09 19.00
CA GLY A 413 -23.41 12.02 19.74
C GLY A 413 -22.18 11.97 18.83
N ARG A 414 -22.20 11.14 17.78
CA ARG A 414 -21.10 11.02 16.80
C ARG A 414 -20.80 12.34 16.09
N LEU A 415 -21.82 13.14 15.78
CA LEU A 415 -21.66 14.48 15.21
C LEU A 415 -21.01 15.46 16.19
N TYR A 416 -21.46 15.51 17.45
CA TYR A 416 -20.82 16.34 18.47
C TYR A 416 -19.34 15.95 18.72
N VAL A 417 -19.03 14.65 18.70
CA VAL A 417 -17.64 14.16 18.77
C VAL A 417 -16.82 14.66 17.56
N GLY A 418 -17.37 14.58 16.35
CA GLY A 418 -16.68 15.03 15.14
C GLY A 418 -16.39 16.54 15.15
N ILE A 419 -17.40 17.36 15.47
CA ILE A 419 -17.26 18.81 15.58
C ILE A 419 -16.26 19.18 16.69
N GLY A 420 -16.36 18.54 17.86
CA GLY A 420 -15.44 18.80 18.97
C GLY A 420 -13.98 18.39 18.69
N ARG A 421 -13.75 17.48 17.73
CA ARG A 421 -12.41 17.09 17.29
C ARG A 421 -11.88 17.89 16.10
N GLY A 422 -12.74 18.62 15.39
CA GLY A 422 -12.40 19.22 14.08
C GLY A 422 -12.42 18.21 12.92
N GLU A 423 -13.06 17.05 13.09
CA GLU A 423 -13.40 16.12 12.00
C GLU A 423 -14.54 16.67 11.13
N LEU A 424 -15.28 17.65 11.66
CA LEU A 424 -16.42 18.34 11.05
C LEU A 424 -16.29 19.83 11.38
N LEU A 425 -16.48 20.72 10.40
CA LEU A 425 -16.40 22.18 10.56
C LEU A 425 -17.66 22.94 10.07
N PRO A 426 -18.90 22.41 10.28
CA PRO A 426 -20.10 23.01 9.72
C PRO A 426 -20.37 24.43 10.25
N SER A 427 -21.18 25.19 9.53
CA SER A 427 -21.43 26.61 9.81
C SER A 427 -21.87 26.88 11.26
N LYS A 428 -21.69 28.13 11.72
CA LYS A 428 -22.14 28.56 13.07
C LYS A 428 -23.66 28.33 13.23
N GLU A 429 -24.40 28.67 12.19
CA GLU A 429 -25.84 28.44 12.02
C GLU A 429 -26.19 26.95 12.15
N THR A 430 -25.49 26.07 11.43
CA THR A 430 -25.67 24.61 11.48
C THR A 430 -25.37 24.03 12.86
N ARG A 431 -24.27 24.46 13.50
CA ARG A 431 -23.90 24.02 14.87
C ARG A 431 -24.92 24.45 15.91
N ARG A 432 -25.45 25.67 15.78
CA ARG A 432 -26.53 26.18 16.64
C ARG A 432 -27.82 25.40 16.44
N LEU A 433 -28.22 25.16 15.19
CA LEU A 433 -29.41 24.37 14.86
C LEU A 433 -29.29 22.93 15.36
N LEU A 434 -28.13 22.29 15.16
CA LEU A 434 -27.84 20.94 15.68
C LEU A 434 -28.07 20.85 17.19
N LEU A 435 -27.55 21.82 17.95
CA LEU A 435 -27.77 21.91 19.40
C LEU A 435 -29.25 22.14 19.75
N GLN A 436 -29.95 23.02 19.02
CA GLN A 436 -31.37 23.30 19.24
C GLN A 436 -32.28 22.09 18.95
N THR A 437 -32.02 21.33 17.89
CA THR A 437 -32.82 20.17 17.49
C THR A 437 -32.47 18.91 18.30
N TRP A 438 -31.19 18.65 18.56
CA TRP A 438 -30.73 17.33 19.01
C TRP A 438 -30.11 17.25 20.42
N LEU A 439 -29.80 18.38 21.08
CA LEU A 439 -29.23 18.32 22.44
C LEU A 439 -30.24 17.74 23.45
N GLN A 440 -31.49 18.24 23.47
CA GLN A 440 -32.50 17.77 24.43
C GLN A 440 -32.91 16.31 24.18
N PRO A 441 -33.15 15.83 22.93
CA PRO A 441 -33.32 14.40 22.65
C PRO A 441 -32.18 13.51 23.18
N LEU A 442 -30.91 13.93 23.00
CA LEU A 442 -29.75 13.19 23.51
C LEU A 442 -29.70 13.20 25.05
N MET A 443 -29.99 14.34 25.69
CA MET A 443 -30.08 14.46 27.15
C MET A 443 -31.18 13.55 27.73
N ASN A 444 -32.34 13.46 27.07
CA ASN A 444 -33.46 12.64 27.52
C ASN A 444 -33.15 11.12 27.51
N ASP A 445 -32.29 10.66 26.59
CA ASP A 445 -31.86 9.26 26.52
C ASP A 445 -30.55 8.98 27.28
N TYR A 446 -29.89 9.99 27.85
CA TYR A 446 -28.48 9.91 28.24
C TYR A 446 -28.15 8.81 29.26
N ASN A 447 -29.03 8.59 30.25
CA ASN A 447 -28.90 7.50 31.22
C ASN A 447 -28.90 6.11 30.53
N TRP A 448 -29.73 5.93 29.49
CA TRP A 448 -29.74 4.71 28.68
C TRP A 448 -28.51 4.61 27.77
N LEU A 449 -28.03 5.73 27.22
CA LEU A 449 -26.79 5.75 26.42
C LEU A 449 -25.58 5.30 27.27
N GLN A 450 -25.45 5.82 28.49
CA GLN A 450 -24.37 5.49 29.43
C GLN A 450 -24.32 4.01 29.84
N HIS A 451 -25.47 3.36 30.01
CA HIS A 451 -25.55 2.01 30.58
C HIS A 451 -25.97 0.90 29.59
N GLY A 452 -26.72 1.24 28.54
CA GLY A 452 -27.22 0.31 27.52
C GLY A 452 -26.37 0.24 26.26
N CYS A 453 -25.63 1.30 25.90
CA CYS A 453 -24.88 1.36 24.63
C CYS A 453 -23.37 1.14 24.84
N ARG A 454 -22.88 -0.07 24.52
CA ARG A 454 -21.45 -0.45 24.73
C ARG A 454 -20.44 0.38 23.91
N SER A 455 -20.88 1.04 22.84
CA SER A 455 -20.04 1.89 21.98
C SER A 455 -20.13 3.39 22.32
N PHE A 456 -20.92 3.78 23.32
CA PHE A 456 -21.10 5.18 23.71
C PHE A 456 -19.97 5.65 24.64
N ASP A 457 -18.96 6.34 24.09
CA ASP A 457 -17.96 7.03 24.90
C ASP A 457 -18.54 8.31 25.49
N ARG A 458 -18.97 8.20 26.76
CA ARG A 458 -19.50 9.31 27.57
C ARG A 458 -18.65 10.58 27.47
N LYS A 459 -17.32 10.45 27.61
CA LYS A 459 -16.38 11.57 27.74
C LYS A 459 -16.15 12.28 26.42
N LEU A 460 -16.05 11.51 25.32
CA LEU A 460 -15.93 12.10 23.99
C LEU A 460 -17.20 12.88 23.61
N VAL A 461 -18.38 12.38 23.98
CA VAL A 461 -19.66 13.07 23.70
C VAL A 461 -19.82 14.33 24.58
N GLU A 462 -19.48 14.27 25.88
CA GLU A 462 -19.48 15.43 26.78
C GLU A 462 -18.54 16.56 26.30
N GLU A 463 -17.28 16.23 26.03
CA GLU A 463 -16.29 17.18 25.49
C GLU A 463 -16.69 17.68 24.09
N GLY A 464 -17.30 16.83 23.26
CA GLY A 464 -17.81 17.17 21.93
C GLY A 464 -18.94 18.20 21.95
N ILE A 465 -19.96 17.97 22.77
CA ILE A 465 -21.05 18.92 23.01
C ILE A 465 -20.49 20.23 23.59
N GLY A 466 -19.65 20.13 24.63
CA GLY A 466 -19.05 21.29 25.29
C GLY A 466 -18.22 22.17 24.35
N ARG A 467 -17.39 21.56 23.50
CA ARG A 467 -16.64 22.29 22.46
C ARG A 467 -17.57 22.91 21.42
N THR A 468 -18.57 22.18 20.95
CA THR A 468 -19.54 22.70 19.96
C THR A 468 -20.21 23.98 20.49
N ILE A 469 -20.70 23.96 21.73
CA ILE A 469 -21.28 25.13 22.42
C ILE A 469 -20.27 26.28 22.50
N LEU A 470 -19.04 26.02 22.95
CA LEU A 470 -17.99 27.05 23.14
C LEU A 470 -17.52 27.76 21.85
N THR A 471 -17.95 27.29 20.67
CA THR A 471 -17.72 27.92 19.36
C THR A 471 -18.83 28.86 18.88
N LEU A 472 -19.96 28.94 19.58
CA LEU A 472 -21.07 29.86 19.28
C LEU A 472 -20.85 31.24 19.90
N PRO A 473 -21.66 32.28 19.56
CA PRO A 473 -21.71 33.54 20.30
C PRO A 473 -21.98 33.36 21.80
N LEU A 474 -21.62 34.35 22.64
CA LEU A 474 -21.80 34.26 24.10
C LEU A 474 -23.27 34.18 24.55
N GLU A 475 -24.19 34.77 23.78
CA GLU A 475 -25.64 34.70 24.01
C GLU A 475 -26.20 33.29 23.75
N ASP A 476 -25.81 32.67 22.63
CA ASP A 476 -26.15 31.28 22.32
C ASP A 476 -25.53 30.33 23.36
N GLN A 477 -24.25 30.56 23.76
CA GLN A 477 -23.61 29.82 24.85
C GLN A 477 -24.43 29.93 26.15
N GLN A 478 -24.82 31.15 26.56
CA GLN A 478 -25.61 31.40 27.76
C GLN A 478 -26.95 30.66 27.73
N SER A 479 -27.71 30.79 26.65
CA SER A 479 -29.03 30.17 26.50
C SER A 479 -28.96 28.64 26.65
N ILE A 480 -28.02 28.01 25.95
CA ILE A 480 -27.85 26.55 25.96
C ILE A 480 -27.30 26.07 27.31
N LEU A 481 -26.31 26.76 27.89
CA LEU A 481 -25.70 26.36 29.17
C LEU A 481 -26.62 26.55 30.37
N LEU A 482 -27.50 27.55 30.38
CA LEU A 482 -28.50 27.72 31.44
C LEU A 482 -29.61 26.67 31.34
N SER A 483 -30.05 26.32 30.12
CA SER A 483 -31.00 25.21 29.88
C SER A 483 -30.41 23.85 30.32
N TRP A 484 -29.14 23.59 29.97
CA TRP A 484 -28.38 22.45 30.46
C TRP A 484 -28.30 22.45 31.99
N PHE A 485 -27.89 23.56 32.61
CA PHE A 485 -27.71 23.66 34.06
C PHE A 485 -29.02 23.40 34.83
N GLN A 486 -30.15 23.95 34.34
CA GLN A 486 -31.47 23.67 34.92
C GLN A 486 -31.89 22.20 34.79
N SER A 487 -31.38 21.48 33.78
CA SER A 487 -31.62 20.04 33.59
C SER A 487 -30.70 19.19 34.47
N PHE A 488 -29.40 19.53 34.51
CA PHE A 488 -28.39 18.85 35.32
C PHE A 488 -28.71 18.94 36.82
N LEU A 489 -29.23 20.08 37.30
CA LEU A 489 -29.73 20.20 38.68
C LEU A 489 -30.96 19.31 39.00
N LYS A 490 -31.69 18.82 38.00
CA LYS A 490 -32.84 17.92 38.17
C LYS A 490 -32.48 16.44 38.06
N THR A 491 -31.48 16.09 37.25
CA THR A 491 -31.19 14.68 36.88
C THR A 491 -29.75 14.22 37.16
N GLY A 492 -28.83 15.13 37.54
CA GLY A 492 -27.44 14.81 37.88
C GLY A 492 -26.71 14.05 36.76
N ASP A 493 -26.02 12.97 37.10
CA ASP A 493 -25.30 12.10 36.15
C ASP A 493 -26.19 11.37 35.12
N SER A 494 -27.52 11.50 35.19
CA SER A 494 -28.42 11.11 34.08
C SER A 494 -28.46 12.16 32.95
N CYS A 495 -27.59 13.17 33.00
CA CYS A 495 -27.39 14.23 32.00
C CYS A 495 -25.88 14.34 31.67
N PRO A 496 -25.49 14.69 30.42
CA PRO A 496 -24.08 14.97 30.10
C PRO A 496 -23.50 16.04 31.01
N ASN A 497 -22.30 15.82 31.54
CA ASN A 497 -21.58 16.80 32.34
C ASN A 497 -20.87 17.81 31.42
N LEU A 498 -21.48 19.00 31.28
CA LEU A 498 -20.91 20.12 30.52
C LEU A 498 -20.22 21.17 31.42
N GLN A 499 -19.89 20.83 32.68
CA GLN A 499 -19.27 21.76 33.64
C GLN A 499 -18.05 22.47 33.04
N ARG A 500 -17.18 21.74 32.31
CA ARG A 500 -16.00 22.35 31.67
C ARG A 500 -16.36 23.47 30.69
N ALA A 501 -17.44 23.31 29.93
CA ALA A 501 -17.92 24.34 29.01
C ALA A 501 -18.59 25.49 29.78
N PHE A 502 -19.40 25.17 30.79
CA PHE A 502 -20.00 26.15 31.69
C PHE A 502 -18.94 27.06 32.35
N GLU A 503 -17.86 26.49 32.90
CA GLU A 503 -16.80 27.28 33.52
C GLU A 503 -16.02 28.16 32.52
N VAL A 504 -15.81 27.70 31.27
CA VAL A 504 -15.13 28.51 30.25
C VAL A 504 -16.01 29.67 29.81
N TRP A 505 -17.32 29.44 29.62
CA TRP A 505 -18.30 30.51 29.40
C TRP A 505 -18.35 31.48 30.59
N TRP A 506 -18.49 30.98 31.82
CA TRP A 506 -18.49 31.80 33.04
C TRP A 506 -17.27 32.70 33.14
N ARG A 507 -16.07 32.17 32.88
CA ARG A 507 -14.82 32.95 32.87
C ARG A 507 -14.80 34.03 31.79
N ARG A 508 -15.38 33.77 30.60
CA ARG A 508 -15.53 34.77 29.52
C ARG A 508 -16.55 35.86 29.87
N THR A 509 -17.65 35.50 30.54
CA THR A 509 -18.76 36.41 30.84
C THR A 509 -18.53 37.27 32.08
N PHE A 510 -17.99 36.70 33.17
CA PHE A 510 -17.94 37.36 34.48
C PHE A 510 -16.55 37.68 35.02
N ILE A 511 -15.48 37.12 34.44
CA ILE A 511 -14.10 37.29 34.96
C ILE A 511 -13.17 37.96 33.94
N ARG A 512 -13.42 37.75 32.65
CA ARG A 512 -12.70 38.38 31.54
C ARG A 512 -13.67 38.83 30.43
N PRO A 513 -14.59 39.77 30.71
CA PRO A 513 -15.32 40.46 29.64
C PRO A 513 -14.31 41.21 28.76
N TYR A 514 -14.07 40.73 27.55
CA TYR A 514 -13.10 41.33 26.61
C TYR A 514 -13.56 42.67 26.01
N VAL A 515 -14.65 43.24 26.53
CA VAL A 515 -15.28 44.48 26.05
C VAL A 515 -14.63 45.73 26.68
N ASP A 516 -14.25 45.67 27.95
CA ASP A 516 -13.94 46.87 28.74
C ASP A 516 -12.51 47.43 28.52
N ASN A 517 -11.59 46.62 27.99
CA ASN A 517 -10.19 47.03 27.79
C ASN A 517 -9.93 47.92 26.57
N LEU A 518 -10.93 48.16 25.71
CA LEU A 518 -10.79 49.08 24.57
C LEU A 518 -11.27 50.51 24.86
N GLY A 519 -12.09 50.73 25.90
CA GLY A 519 -12.56 52.07 26.28
C GLY A 519 -11.55 52.84 27.17
N ASN A 520 -10.96 52.16 28.15
CA ASN A 520 -10.22 52.82 29.24
C ASN A 520 -8.83 53.38 28.86
N VAL A 521 -8.32 53.12 27.66
CA VAL A 521 -7.04 53.67 27.19
C VAL A 521 -7.19 55.11 26.65
N ALA A 522 -8.40 55.51 26.23
CA ALA A 522 -8.61 56.76 25.49
C ALA A 522 -8.90 58.01 26.34
N VAL A 523 -8.96 57.90 27.68
CA VAL A 523 -9.49 58.94 28.58
C VAL A 523 -8.50 59.36 29.69
N SER A 524 -7.22 58.99 29.56
CA SER A 524 -6.18 59.31 30.57
C SER A 524 -5.27 60.49 30.20
N ASP A 525 -5.41 61.09 29.02
CA ASP A 525 -4.38 61.95 28.40
C ASP A 525 -4.86 63.37 28.06
N SER A 526 -5.70 63.95 28.94
CA SER A 526 -6.34 65.25 28.72
C SER A 526 -6.47 66.13 29.98
N SER A 527 -5.43 66.18 30.83
CA SER A 527 -5.41 67.06 32.01
C SER A 527 -4.05 67.65 32.41
N ILE A 528 -3.31 68.23 31.44
CA ILE A 528 -2.18 69.13 31.76
C ILE A 528 -2.41 70.50 31.12
N LEU A 529 -2.84 71.46 31.95
CA LEU A 529 -2.79 72.89 31.64
C LEU A 529 -1.36 73.41 31.87
N PRO A 530 -0.72 74.09 30.90
CA PRO A 530 0.42 74.94 31.20
C PRO A 530 -0.04 76.20 31.94
N LYS A 531 0.78 76.69 32.88
CA LYS A 531 0.58 78.01 33.52
C LYS A 531 1.10 79.15 32.65
N GLU A 532 0.65 80.34 33.01
CA GLU A 532 0.93 81.63 32.36
C GLU A 532 2.43 81.91 32.15
N HIS A 533 2.74 82.68 31.11
CA HIS A 533 3.60 83.84 31.26
C HIS A 533 3.22 84.93 30.23
N ASP A 534 3.28 86.18 30.72
CA ASP A 534 3.13 87.48 30.05
C ASP A 534 1.77 87.81 29.38
#